data_AF-A0A813CA33-F1
#
_entry.id   AF-A0A813CA33-F1
#
_cell.length_a   1.000
_cell.length_b   1.000
_cell.length_c   1.000
_cell.angle_alpha   90.00
_cell.angle_beta   90.00
_cell.angle_gamma   90.00
#
_symmetry.space_group_name_H-M   'P 1'
#
loop_
_entity.id
_entity.type
_entity.pdbx_description
1 polymer ?
#
loop_
_entity_poly.entity_id
_entity_poly.type
_entity_poly.pdbx_seq_one_letter_code
_entity_poly.pdbx_strand_id
1 'polypeptide(L)'
;TCDLSFYEELVAFCRREEIWIISDLAYAEVYFDGPPPPSILQVPGAKEIAVEFTSLSKTYSMPGWRIGFCSGNPKLIAALARVKSYAKVAVAPGVGFGEYGDGHVRLALVENLHRTRQAVRSIKAFLRAQPGHGAGDMTNALKIGVAGLGTVGGGVVELLAANGETIAERCGLPIHVSAVSAKDKRKDRGFDVSSVRWFDDAVAMAADPEIDLVVELIGGADGIAKTVVETALGRGAPVVTANKALVAHHGTALARLAEANGAALAYEAAVAGGIPAIKTIREGLAANRVERVHGILNGTCNFILSTMRESGREFGE
;
A
#
# COMPACT_ATOMS: atom_id res chain seq x y z
N THR A 1 -7.98 11.80 -36.27
CA THR A 1 -7.12 11.69 -35.06
C THR A 1 -6.86 13.10 -34.56
N CYS A 2 -6.81 13.32 -33.25
CA CYS A 2 -6.37 14.63 -32.74
C CYS A 2 -4.94 14.88 -33.25
N ASP A 3 -4.75 15.99 -33.94
CA ASP A 3 -3.44 16.42 -34.40
C ASP A 3 -2.78 17.33 -33.35
N LEU A 4 -1.52 17.69 -33.59
CA LEU A 4 -0.76 18.50 -32.63
C LEU A 4 -1.37 19.91 -32.47
N SER A 5 -1.90 20.50 -33.55
CA SER A 5 -2.58 21.80 -33.53
C SER A 5 -3.81 21.80 -32.61
N PHE A 6 -4.59 20.73 -32.62
CA PHE A 6 -5.70 20.58 -31.68
C PHE A 6 -5.21 20.56 -30.22
N TYR A 7 -4.10 19.87 -29.93
CA TYR A 7 -3.53 19.89 -28.58
C TYR A 7 -2.97 21.25 -28.18
N GLU A 8 -2.41 22.03 -29.11
CA GLU A 8 -1.96 23.40 -28.86
C GLU A 8 -3.13 24.30 -28.41
N GLU A 9 -4.25 24.24 -29.13
CA GLU A 9 -5.47 24.97 -28.77
C GLU A 9 -6.05 24.52 -27.42
N LEU A 10 -6.09 23.20 -27.18
CA LEU A 10 -6.57 22.62 -25.94
C LEU A 10 -5.71 23.04 -24.73
N VAL A 11 -4.38 22.96 -24.86
CA VAL A 11 -3.45 23.37 -23.81
C VAL A 11 -3.58 24.86 -23.55
N ALA A 12 -3.67 25.70 -24.58
CA ALA A 12 -3.84 27.14 -24.42
C ALA A 12 -5.16 27.49 -23.70
N PHE A 13 -6.26 26.85 -24.08
CA PHE A 13 -7.56 27.01 -23.43
C PHE A 13 -7.49 26.58 -21.96
N CYS A 14 -7.03 25.36 -21.68
CA CYS A 14 -6.98 24.82 -20.33
C CYS A 14 -6.04 25.62 -19.42
N ARG A 15 -4.92 26.15 -19.94
CA ARG A 15 -4.06 27.06 -19.17
C ARG A 15 -4.79 28.34 -18.78
N ARG A 16 -5.56 28.94 -19.70
CA ARG A 16 -6.31 30.18 -19.44
C ARG A 16 -7.42 29.99 -18.43
N GLU A 17 -8.11 28.86 -18.49
CA GLU A 17 -9.25 28.55 -17.61
C GLU A 17 -8.83 27.80 -16.33
N GLU A 18 -7.52 27.63 -16.08
CA GLU A 18 -6.96 26.89 -14.94
C GLU A 18 -7.47 25.44 -14.82
N ILE A 19 -7.67 24.79 -15.96
CA ILE A 19 -8.15 23.41 -16.09
C ILE A 19 -6.97 22.44 -16.28
N TRP A 20 -6.97 21.35 -15.52
CA TRP A 20 -6.01 20.26 -15.70
C TRP A 20 -6.44 19.31 -16.83
N ILE A 21 -5.47 18.80 -17.59
CA ILE A 21 -5.72 17.87 -18.69
C ILE A 21 -5.26 16.46 -18.32
N ILE A 22 -6.14 15.49 -18.58
CA ILE A 22 -5.82 14.06 -18.52
C ILE A 22 -6.00 13.49 -19.93
N SER A 23 -4.89 13.17 -20.59
CA SER A 23 -4.85 12.60 -21.94
C SER A 23 -4.71 11.07 -21.87
N ASP A 24 -5.43 10.34 -22.72
CA ASP A 24 -5.28 8.89 -22.88
C ASP A 24 -4.71 8.58 -24.27
N LEU A 25 -3.47 8.08 -24.30
CA LEU A 25 -2.71 7.72 -25.48
C LEU A 25 -2.52 6.19 -25.58
N ALA A 26 -3.62 5.44 -25.41
CA ALA A 26 -3.62 3.98 -25.47
C ALA A 26 -3.22 3.37 -26.83
N TYR A 27 -3.17 4.17 -27.90
CA TYR A 27 -2.87 3.74 -29.28
C TYR A 27 -1.55 4.30 -29.83
N ALA A 28 -0.65 4.80 -28.99
CA ALA A 28 0.63 5.39 -29.42
C ALA A 28 1.45 4.50 -30.39
N GLU A 29 1.34 3.18 -30.23
CA GLU A 29 2.12 2.17 -30.96
C GLU A 29 1.25 1.28 -31.88
N VAL A 30 -0.05 1.57 -32.00
CA VAL A 30 -0.98 0.81 -32.87
C VAL A 30 -1.64 1.77 -33.86
N TYR A 31 -0.97 1.98 -34.99
CA TYR A 31 -1.46 2.78 -36.11
C TYR A 31 -1.10 2.06 -37.42
N PHE A 32 -2.00 2.09 -38.40
CA PHE A 32 -1.84 1.35 -39.66
C PHE A 32 -1.23 2.22 -40.76
N ASP A 33 -1.80 3.43 -40.96
CA ASP A 33 -1.39 4.37 -42.00
C ASP A 33 -1.24 5.79 -41.42
N GLY A 34 -0.12 6.47 -41.71
CA GLY A 34 0.17 7.84 -41.29
C GLY A 34 1.22 7.99 -40.17
N PRO A 35 1.52 9.23 -39.75
CA PRO A 35 2.43 9.49 -38.62
C PRO A 35 1.84 8.95 -37.30
N PRO A 36 2.69 8.61 -36.32
CA PRO A 36 2.23 8.13 -35.03
C PRO A 36 1.30 9.16 -34.36
N PRO A 37 0.28 8.72 -33.60
CA PRO A 37 -0.57 9.62 -32.84
C PRO A 37 0.28 10.56 -31.96
N PRO A 38 0.10 11.89 -32.06
CA PRO A 38 0.90 12.82 -31.29
C PRO A 38 0.60 12.69 -29.80
N SER A 39 1.63 12.88 -28.97
CA SER A 39 1.50 12.97 -27.52
C SER A 39 1.16 14.41 -27.14
N ILE A 40 0.22 14.62 -26.23
CA ILE A 40 -0.08 15.97 -25.72
C ILE A 40 1.15 16.62 -25.07
N LEU A 41 2.08 15.80 -24.54
CA LEU A 41 3.30 16.25 -23.89
C LEU A 41 4.34 16.82 -24.87
N GLN A 42 4.10 16.71 -26.19
CA GLN A 42 4.89 17.38 -27.23
C GLN A 42 4.58 18.88 -27.30
N VAL A 43 3.39 19.32 -26.83
CA VAL A 43 3.01 20.73 -26.84
C VAL A 43 3.78 21.50 -25.76
N PRO A 44 4.46 22.62 -26.10
CA PRO A 44 5.13 23.47 -25.13
C PRO A 44 4.21 23.91 -23.99
N GLY A 45 4.67 23.78 -22.74
CA GLY A 45 3.88 24.13 -21.56
C GLY A 45 2.80 23.10 -21.18
N ALA A 46 2.57 22.04 -21.95
CA ALA A 46 1.61 20.99 -21.58
C ALA A 46 2.02 20.26 -20.31
N LYS A 47 3.32 20.02 -20.08
CA LYS A 47 3.84 19.39 -18.84
C LYS A 47 3.50 20.18 -17.56
N GLU A 48 3.13 21.45 -17.67
CA GLU A 48 2.71 22.26 -16.53
C GLU A 48 1.25 22.05 -16.15
N ILE A 49 0.41 21.52 -17.05
CA ILE A 49 -1.04 21.39 -16.84
C ILE A 49 -1.65 20.05 -17.26
N ALA A 50 -0.85 19.12 -17.80
CA ALA A 50 -1.33 17.86 -18.35
C ALA A 50 -0.60 16.65 -17.76
N VAL A 51 -1.32 15.54 -17.70
CA VAL A 51 -0.78 14.18 -17.59
C VAL A 51 -1.32 13.33 -18.73
N GLU A 52 -0.53 12.39 -19.22
CA GLU A 52 -0.87 11.48 -20.31
C GLU A 52 -0.69 10.03 -19.87
N PHE A 53 -1.67 9.20 -20.24
CA PHE A 53 -1.72 7.79 -19.93
C PHE A 53 -1.46 6.93 -21.16
N THR A 54 -0.89 5.74 -20.97
CA THR A 54 -0.82 4.70 -22.00
C THR A 54 -1.05 3.33 -21.35
N SER A 55 -1.34 2.28 -22.14
CA SER A 55 -1.68 0.95 -21.63
C SER A 55 -1.14 -0.18 -22.48
N LEU A 56 -0.86 -1.32 -21.84
CA LEU A 56 -0.52 -2.56 -22.54
C LEU A 56 -1.73 -3.24 -23.23
N SER A 57 -2.94 -2.71 -23.02
CA SER A 57 -4.19 -3.35 -23.47
C SER A 57 -4.30 -3.50 -24.99
N LYS A 58 -3.78 -2.53 -25.75
CA LYS A 58 -3.93 -2.46 -27.22
C LYS A 58 -2.64 -2.86 -27.91
N THR A 59 -1.54 -2.18 -27.59
CA THR A 59 -0.23 -2.43 -28.20
C THR A 59 0.28 -3.85 -27.99
N TYR A 60 0.05 -4.42 -26.81
CA TYR A 60 0.63 -5.71 -26.43
C TYR A 60 -0.43 -6.82 -26.36
N SER A 61 -1.67 -6.57 -26.78
CA SER A 61 -2.78 -7.53 -26.68
C SER A 61 -3.00 -8.08 -25.26
N MET A 62 -2.79 -7.25 -24.23
CA MET A 62 -2.92 -7.62 -22.81
C MET A 62 -4.10 -6.89 -22.11
N PRO A 63 -5.33 -6.86 -22.66
CA PRO A 63 -6.43 -6.06 -22.10
C PRO A 63 -6.87 -6.49 -20.69
N GLY A 64 -6.60 -7.74 -20.29
CA GLY A 64 -6.89 -8.25 -18.95
C GLY A 64 -5.89 -7.82 -17.87
N TRP A 65 -4.69 -7.35 -18.24
CA TRP A 65 -3.61 -7.15 -17.26
C TRP A 65 -3.70 -5.79 -16.55
N ARG A 66 -4.44 -4.85 -17.15
CA ARG A 66 -4.80 -3.56 -16.55
C ARG A 66 -3.59 -2.77 -16.07
N ILE A 67 -2.51 -2.90 -16.83
CA ILE A 67 -1.27 -2.16 -16.67
C ILE A 67 -1.35 -0.92 -17.56
N GLY A 68 -1.13 0.24 -16.94
CA GLY A 68 -0.99 1.51 -17.61
C GLY A 68 0.14 2.34 -17.04
N PHE A 69 0.63 3.29 -17.83
CA PHE A 69 1.69 4.22 -17.49
C PHE A 69 1.12 5.64 -17.53
N CYS A 70 1.68 6.55 -16.73
CA CYS A 70 1.25 7.95 -16.64
C CYS A 70 2.50 8.84 -16.63
N SER A 71 2.51 9.92 -17.42
CA SER A 71 3.63 10.86 -17.53
C SER A 71 3.11 12.29 -17.66
N GLY A 72 3.86 13.30 -17.19
CA GLY A 72 3.45 14.71 -17.26
C GLY A 72 3.70 15.46 -15.96
N ASN A 73 2.75 16.30 -15.56
CA ASN A 73 2.91 17.23 -14.45
C ASN A 73 3.20 16.54 -13.10
N PRO A 74 4.27 16.91 -12.38
CA PRO A 74 4.67 16.24 -11.14
C PRO A 74 3.68 16.47 -9.99
N LYS A 75 2.99 17.61 -9.92
CA LYS A 75 1.98 17.88 -8.89
C LYS A 75 0.75 17.00 -9.10
N LEU A 76 0.27 16.87 -10.33
CA LEU A 76 -0.83 15.97 -10.67
C LEU A 76 -0.45 14.50 -10.45
N ILE A 77 0.76 14.09 -10.84
CA ILE A 77 1.25 12.73 -10.58
C ILE A 77 1.32 12.45 -9.07
N ALA A 78 1.83 13.40 -8.27
CA ALA A 78 1.86 13.27 -6.81
C ALA A 78 0.45 13.19 -6.21
N ALA A 79 -0.50 13.97 -6.72
CA ALA A 79 -1.90 13.89 -6.31
C ALA A 79 -2.51 12.52 -6.64
N LEU A 80 -2.29 12.00 -7.86
CA LEU A 80 -2.72 10.67 -8.29
C LEU A 80 -2.07 9.55 -7.44
N ALA A 81 -0.80 9.69 -7.09
CA ALA A 81 -0.08 8.75 -6.22
C ALA A 81 -0.62 8.76 -4.78
N ARG A 82 -1.01 9.93 -4.24
CA ARG A 82 -1.70 10.01 -2.94
C ARG A 82 -3.05 9.31 -3.01
N VAL A 83 -3.85 9.57 -4.06
CA VAL A 83 -5.15 8.90 -4.26
C VAL A 83 -4.98 7.38 -4.30
N LYS A 84 -3.94 6.85 -4.96
CA LYS A 84 -3.60 5.42 -4.92
C LYS A 84 -3.46 4.89 -3.50
N SER A 85 -2.59 5.52 -2.70
CA SER A 85 -2.17 5.02 -1.38
C SER A 85 -3.34 4.86 -0.42
N TYR A 86 -4.34 5.75 -0.50
CA TYR A 86 -5.55 5.67 0.32
C TYR A 86 -6.67 4.81 -0.28
N ALA A 87 -6.82 4.81 -1.61
CA ALA A 87 -7.94 4.15 -2.28
C ALA A 87 -7.70 2.66 -2.58
N LYS A 88 -6.55 2.10 -2.21
CA LYS A 88 -6.15 0.69 -2.49
C LYS A 88 -6.23 0.34 -3.98
N VAL A 89 -5.83 1.30 -4.82
CA VAL A 89 -5.71 1.09 -6.26
C VAL A 89 -4.31 0.54 -6.53
N ALA A 90 -4.18 -0.49 -7.37
CA ALA A 90 -2.89 -1.12 -7.59
C ALA A 90 -1.95 -0.14 -8.28
N VAL A 91 -0.72 0.02 -7.76
CA VAL A 91 0.38 0.61 -8.52
C VAL A 91 1.70 -0.05 -8.25
N ALA A 92 2.42 -0.37 -9.33
CA ALA A 92 3.80 -0.87 -9.31
C ALA A 92 4.85 0.22 -9.68
N PRO A 93 6.05 0.19 -9.07
CA PRO A 93 7.14 1.11 -9.38
C PRO A 93 7.99 0.72 -10.61
N GLY A 94 8.76 1.70 -11.11
CA GLY A 94 9.29 1.81 -12.48
C GLY A 94 10.57 1.05 -12.87
N VAL A 95 10.90 -0.09 -12.27
CA VAL A 95 12.11 -0.85 -12.67
C VAL A 95 12.02 -1.50 -14.07
N GLY A 96 10.81 -1.56 -14.65
CA GLY A 96 10.57 -2.15 -15.98
C GLY A 96 10.92 -1.25 -17.18
N PHE A 97 11.57 -0.10 -16.98
CA PHE A 97 11.84 0.93 -18.01
C PHE A 97 13.33 1.34 -18.13
N GLY A 98 14.25 0.59 -17.53
CA GLY A 98 15.68 0.97 -17.49
C GLY A 98 15.98 2.04 -16.44
N GLU A 99 17.20 2.57 -16.46
CA GLU A 99 17.78 3.45 -15.42
C GLU A 99 16.97 4.75 -15.17
N TYR A 100 16.13 5.16 -16.13
CA TYR A 100 15.25 6.33 -16.03
C TYR A 100 13.88 6.05 -15.39
N GLY A 101 13.54 4.78 -15.18
CA GLY A 101 12.30 4.37 -14.51
C GLY A 101 12.39 4.37 -12.99
N ASP A 102 13.58 4.59 -12.44
CA ASP A 102 13.78 4.67 -11.00
C ASP A 102 13.10 5.94 -10.45
N GLY A 103 12.25 5.78 -9.44
CA GLY A 103 11.46 6.87 -8.83
C GLY A 103 10.00 7.04 -9.26
N HIS A 104 9.44 6.19 -10.14
CA HIS A 104 8.08 6.36 -10.71
C HIS A 104 7.03 5.30 -10.25
N VAL A 105 5.73 5.64 -10.31
CA VAL A 105 4.57 4.92 -9.69
C VAL A 105 3.40 4.76 -10.74
N ARG A 106 3.11 3.53 -11.23
CA ARG A 106 2.02 3.07 -12.18
C ARG A 106 0.57 2.78 -11.66
N LEU A 107 -0.56 3.43 -11.98
CA LEU A 107 -1.93 3.05 -11.47
C LEU A 107 -2.72 2.00 -12.30
N ALA A 108 -3.46 1.10 -11.62
CA ALA A 108 -4.29 0.01 -12.18
C ALA A 108 -5.56 -0.28 -11.34
N LEU A 109 -6.75 -0.13 -11.95
CA LEU A 109 -8.06 -0.49 -11.36
C LEU A 109 -8.66 -1.70 -12.09
N VAL A 110 -8.78 -2.83 -11.41
CA VAL A 110 -9.62 -3.99 -11.81
C VAL A 110 -10.01 -4.67 -10.53
N GLU A 111 -11.26 -4.58 -10.08
CA GLU A 111 -11.77 -5.47 -9.03
C GLU A 111 -13.30 -5.36 -8.86
N ASN A 112 -13.87 -6.36 -8.18
CA ASN A 112 -15.29 -6.59 -7.86
C ASN A 112 -15.96 -5.44 -7.08
N LEU A 113 -17.28 -5.28 -7.29
CA LEU A 113 -18.19 -4.28 -6.70
C LEU A 113 -17.99 -4.04 -5.19
N HIS A 114 -17.67 -5.08 -4.40
CA HIS A 114 -17.43 -4.92 -2.96
C HIS A 114 -16.17 -4.09 -2.65
N ARG A 115 -15.08 -4.35 -3.38
CA ARG A 115 -13.84 -3.56 -3.27
C ARG A 115 -13.94 -2.21 -3.96
N THR A 116 -14.73 -2.09 -5.01
CA THR A 116 -15.12 -0.79 -5.58
C THR A 116 -15.81 0.06 -4.53
N ARG A 117 -16.76 -0.50 -3.75
CA ARG A 117 -17.44 0.22 -2.65
C ARG A 117 -16.49 0.59 -1.51
N GLN A 118 -15.50 -0.24 -1.22
CA GLN A 118 -14.47 0.08 -0.22
C GLN A 118 -13.56 1.21 -0.72
N ALA A 119 -13.05 1.13 -1.94
CA ALA A 119 -12.23 2.17 -2.57
C ALA A 119 -13.01 3.50 -2.66
N VAL A 120 -14.27 3.48 -3.08
CA VAL A 120 -15.15 4.66 -3.12
C VAL A 120 -15.39 5.25 -1.73
N ARG A 121 -15.53 4.42 -0.68
CA ARG A 121 -15.64 4.90 0.70
C ARG A 121 -14.36 5.57 1.19
N SER A 122 -13.20 4.97 0.92
CA SER A 122 -11.89 5.57 1.22
C SER A 122 -11.65 6.87 0.46
N ILE A 123 -12.05 6.94 -0.83
CA ILE A 123 -12.00 8.17 -1.64
C ILE A 123 -12.93 9.23 -1.06
N LYS A 124 -14.16 8.88 -0.66
CA LYS A 124 -15.09 9.82 -0.02
C LYS A 124 -14.57 10.34 1.32
N ALA A 125 -13.94 9.49 2.12
CA ALA A 125 -13.30 9.91 3.37
C ALA A 125 -12.12 10.87 3.08
N PHE A 126 -11.30 10.57 2.07
CA PHE A 126 -10.22 11.45 1.61
C PHE A 126 -10.72 12.82 1.12
N LEU A 127 -11.75 12.84 0.27
CA LEU A 127 -12.34 14.09 -0.25
C LEU A 127 -12.99 14.92 0.86
N ARG A 128 -13.50 14.29 1.92
CA ARG A 128 -14.02 14.97 3.12
C ARG A 128 -12.93 15.48 4.05
N ALA A 129 -11.74 14.88 4.00
CA ALA A 129 -10.57 15.28 4.77
C ALA A 129 -9.75 16.39 4.10
N GLN A 130 -10.14 16.86 2.91
CA GLN A 130 -9.54 18.04 2.27
C GLN A 130 -10.20 19.31 2.83
N PRO A 131 -9.47 20.20 3.53
CA PRO A 131 -9.90 21.58 3.71
C PRO A 131 -9.85 22.26 2.34
N GLY A 132 -10.86 23.05 2.00
CA GLY A 132 -10.80 23.89 0.80
C GLY A 132 -9.57 24.78 0.80
N HIS A 133 -8.78 24.76 -0.28
CA HIS A 133 -7.83 25.80 -0.71
C HIS A 133 -7.08 26.59 0.40
N GLY A 134 -6.48 25.88 1.36
CA GLY A 134 -5.57 26.46 2.35
C GLY A 134 -4.64 25.38 2.86
N ALA A 135 -3.37 25.74 3.11
CA ALA A 135 -2.33 24.85 3.63
C ALA A 135 -2.89 23.95 4.77
N GLY A 136 -2.92 22.63 4.52
CA GLY A 136 -3.47 21.66 5.45
C GLY A 136 -2.69 21.67 6.76
N ASP A 137 -3.43 21.67 7.87
CA ASP A 137 -2.90 21.69 9.23
C ASP A 137 -2.04 20.44 9.48
N MET A 138 -0.73 20.62 9.73
CA MET A 138 0.24 19.54 9.97
C MET A 138 0.05 18.83 11.34
N THR A 139 -1.09 19.01 12.00
CA THR A 139 -1.29 18.66 13.41
C THR A 139 -1.92 17.28 13.64
N ASN A 140 -2.55 16.66 12.63
CA ASN A 140 -3.27 15.40 12.84
C ASN A 140 -2.49 14.17 12.34
N ALA A 141 -1.57 13.68 13.18
CA ALA A 141 -0.78 12.48 12.93
C ALA A 141 -1.61 11.20 13.14
N LEU A 142 -1.37 10.16 12.33
CA LEU A 142 -1.93 8.82 12.52
C LEU A 142 -1.29 8.15 13.74
N LYS A 143 -2.08 7.86 14.77
CA LYS A 143 -1.64 7.27 16.03
C LYS A 143 -1.70 5.75 15.99
N ILE A 144 -0.54 5.11 16.14
CA ILE A 144 -0.38 3.65 16.11
C ILE A 144 -0.18 3.08 17.51
N GLY A 145 -0.91 2.01 17.83
CA GLY A 145 -0.69 1.16 18.99
C GLY A 145 -0.01 -0.15 18.62
N VAL A 146 1.12 -0.51 19.24
CA VAL A 146 1.86 -1.75 18.93
C VAL A 146 1.76 -2.75 20.08
N ALA A 147 1.09 -3.87 19.84
CA ALA A 147 0.93 -4.97 20.79
C ALA A 147 1.99 -6.05 20.50
N GLY A 148 2.94 -6.23 21.42
CA GLY A 148 4.06 -7.15 21.29
C GLY A 148 5.34 -6.44 20.84
N LEU A 149 6.30 -6.32 21.76
CA LEU A 149 7.63 -5.73 21.53
C LEU A 149 8.74 -6.77 21.57
N GLY A 150 8.55 -7.89 20.86
CA GLY A 150 9.61 -8.84 20.55
C GLY A 150 10.52 -8.34 19.42
N THR A 151 11.27 -9.22 18.77
CA THR A 151 12.17 -8.84 17.65
C THR A 151 11.45 -8.06 16.55
N VAL A 152 10.29 -8.55 16.10
CA VAL A 152 9.52 -7.88 15.02
C VAL A 152 8.94 -6.56 15.51
N GLY A 153 8.32 -6.55 16.70
CA GLY A 153 7.71 -5.33 17.25
C GLY A 153 8.71 -4.23 17.54
N GLY A 154 9.87 -4.59 18.08
CA GLY A 154 10.97 -3.64 18.27
C GLY A 154 11.46 -3.05 16.96
N GLY A 155 11.71 -3.89 15.96
CA GLY A 155 12.09 -3.43 14.63
C GLY A 155 11.04 -2.54 13.97
N VAL A 156 9.75 -2.79 14.18
CA VAL A 156 8.67 -1.91 13.68
C VAL A 156 8.75 -0.52 14.32
N VAL A 157 8.89 -0.44 15.65
CA VAL A 157 8.98 0.84 16.37
C VAL A 157 10.22 1.62 15.92
N GLU A 158 11.37 0.95 15.85
CA GLU A 158 12.63 1.54 15.41
C GLU A 158 12.57 2.03 13.96
N LEU A 159 12.06 1.21 13.02
CA LEU A 159 11.97 1.58 11.61
C LEU A 159 10.98 2.73 11.37
N LEU A 160 9.86 2.77 12.10
CA LEU A 160 8.90 3.87 12.00
C LEU A 160 9.50 5.18 12.51
N ALA A 161 10.28 5.13 13.60
CA ALA A 161 10.98 6.30 14.11
C ALA A 161 12.07 6.77 13.13
N ALA A 162 12.89 5.85 12.62
CA ALA A 162 13.99 6.15 11.72
C ALA A 162 13.56 6.67 10.34
N ASN A 163 12.39 6.23 9.84
CA ASN A 163 11.90 6.56 8.50
C ASN A 163 10.65 7.46 8.52
N GLY A 164 10.34 8.09 9.66
CA GLY A 164 9.10 8.82 9.88
C GLY A 164 8.80 9.89 8.82
N GLU A 165 9.79 10.68 8.43
CA GLU A 165 9.64 11.73 7.41
C GLU A 165 9.29 11.14 6.03
N THR A 166 10.07 10.17 5.54
CA THR A 166 9.82 9.52 4.25
C THR A 166 8.46 8.80 4.22
N ILE A 167 8.08 8.19 5.33
CA ILE A 167 6.76 7.55 5.46
C ILE A 167 5.66 8.61 5.44
N ALA A 168 5.84 9.72 6.16
CA ALA A 168 4.87 10.81 6.19
C ALA A 168 4.65 11.43 4.81
N GLU A 169 5.72 11.65 4.03
CA GLU A 169 5.63 12.13 2.65
C GLU A 169 4.85 11.17 1.75
N ARG A 170 5.12 9.86 1.86
CA ARG A 170 4.46 8.81 1.06
C ARG A 170 2.99 8.61 1.45
N CYS A 171 2.69 8.75 2.73
CA CYS A 171 1.34 8.62 3.28
C CYS A 171 0.56 9.93 3.17
N GLY A 172 1.21 11.08 2.98
CA GLY A 172 0.57 12.39 3.01
C GLY A 172 0.09 12.83 4.39
N LEU A 173 0.49 12.12 5.46
CA LEU A 173 0.26 12.50 6.86
C LEU A 173 1.35 11.89 7.77
N PRO A 174 1.73 12.54 8.88
CA PRO A 174 2.67 11.97 9.85
C PRO A 174 2.14 10.68 10.47
N ILE A 175 3.02 9.73 10.74
CA ILE A 175 2.70 8.48 11.46
C ILE A 175 3.47 8.47 12.78
N HIS A 176 2.78 8.18 13.88
CA HIS A 176 3.36 8.20 15.21
C HIS A 176 2.97 6.96 16.00
N VAL A 177 3.95 6.27 16.59
CA VAL A 177 3.69 5.20 17.56
C VAL A 177 3.34 5.84 18.90
N SER A 178 2.05 5.92 19.22
CA SER A 178 1.55 6.62 20.40
C SER A 178 1.39 5.71 21.61
N ALA A 179 1.31 4.40 21.39
CA ALA A 179 1.16 3.42 22.45
C ALA A 179 1.84 2.09 22.15
N VAL A 180 2.31 1.42 23.20
CA VAL A 180 2.87 0.07 23.14
C VAL A 180 2.39 -0.80 24.29
N SER A 181 2.33 -2.11 24.06
CA SER A 181 2.10 -3.11 25.09
C SER A 181 3.03 -4.31 24.93
N ALA A 182 3.62 -4.78 26.03
CA ALA A 182 4.39 -6.02 26.09
C ALA A 182 4.45 -6.57 27.52
N LYS A 183 4.86 -7.84 27.67
CA LYS A 183 4.91 -8.52 28.97
C LYS A 183 5.86 -7.87 29.99
N ASP A 184 6.97 -7.29 29.54
CA ASP A 184 7.99 -6.71 30.42
C ASP A 184 8.41 -5.32 29.95
N LYS A 185 8.08 -4.30 30.74
CA LYS A 185 8.43 -2.89 30.50
C LYS A 185 9.91 -2.59 30.64
N ARG A 186 10.61 -3.33 31.51
CA ARG A 186 12.00 -3.03 31.90
C ARG A 186 13.03 -3.70 31.01
N LYS A 187 12.61 -4.67 30.19
CA LYS A 187 13.49 -5.31 29.23
C LYS A 187 14.07 -4.27 28.27
N ASP A 188 15.39 -4.17 28.24
CA ASP A 188 16.10 -3.37 27.24
C ASP A 188 15.87 -3.96 25.85
N ARG A 189 15.52 -3.08 24.92
CA ARG A 189 15.19 -3.42 23.53
C ARG A 189 16.01 -2.63 22.52
N GLY A 190 16.93 -1.77 22.98
CA GLY A 190 17.81 -0.99 22.12
C GLY A 190 17.17 0.23 21.45
N PHE A 191 15.94 0.61 21.82
CA PHE A 191 15.27 1.81 21.32
C PHE A 191 14.50 2.52 22.43
N ASP A 192 14.40 3.85 22.32
CA ASP A 192 13.71 4.69 23.30
C ASP A 192 12.19 4.61 23.13
N VAL A 193 11.49 4.29 24.20
CA VAL A 193 10.02 4.30 24.30
C VAL A 193 9.52 5.24 25.40
N SER A 194 10.39 6.09 25.94
CA SER A 194 10.08 6.98 27.07
C SER A 194 8.94 7.96 26.78
N SER A 195 8.79 8.36 25.51
CA SER A 195 7.74 9.25 25.01
C SER A 195 6.46 8.52 24.57
N VAL A 196 6.44 7.19 24.61
CA VAL A 196 5.33 6.36 24.13
C VAL A 196 4.49 5.85 25.31
N ARG A 197 3.16 5.94 25.21
CA ARG A 197 2.28 5.47 26.30
C ARG A 197 2.39 3.96 26.46
N TRP A 198 2.68 3.50 27.67
CA TRP A 198 2.79 2.07 27.97
C TRP A 198 1.47 1.51 28.49
N PHE A 199 1.04 0.39 27.92
CA PHE A 199 -0.12 -0.38 28.36
C PHE A 199 0.31 -1.75 28.87
N ASP A 200 -0.01 -2.06 30.13
CA ASP A 200 0.21 -3.40 30.70
C ASP A 200 -0.79 -4.43 30.14
N ASP A 201 -1.96 -3.96 29.70
CA ASP A 201 -2.96 -4.77 29.00
C ASP A 201 -3.07 -4.35 27.52
N ALA A 202 -2.74 -5.28 26.63
CA ALA A 202 -2.82 -5.08 25.19
C ALA A 202 -4.28 -4.92 24.70
N VAL A 203 -5.27 -5.50 25.39
CA VAL A 203 -6.69 -5.37 25.03
C VAL A 203 -7.19 -3.97 25.35
N ALA A 204 -6.84 -3.43 26.52
CA ALA A 204 -7.10 -2.04 26.86
C ALA A 204 -6.47 -1.06 25.85
N MET A 205 -5.24 -1.33 25.41
CA MET A 205 -4.62 -0.56 24.33
C MET A 205 -5.44 -0.65 23.03
N ALA A 206 -5.85 -1.86 22.62
CA ALA A 206 -6.64 -2.05 21.41
C ALA A 206 -8.00 -1.33 21.45
N ALA A 207 -8.59 -1.18 22.64
CA ALA A 207 -9.86 -0.50 22.87
C ALA A 207 -9.75 1.03 22.90
N ASP A 208 -8.54 1.59 23.06
CA ASP A 208 -8.36 3.03 23.27
C ASP A 208 -8.76 3.85 22.02
N PRO A 209 -9.75 4.76 22.12
CA PRO A 209 -10.20 5.58 21.00
C PRO A 209 -9.15 6.56 20.47
N GLU A 210 -8.08 6.86 21.24
CA GLU A 210 -6.98 7.70 20.78
C GLU A 210 -6.00 6.97 19.84
N ILE A 211 -6.17 5.65 19.66
CA ILE A 211 -5.34 4.86 18.75
C ILE A 211 -6.13 4.62 17.46
N ASP A 212 -5.59 5.10 16.35
CA ASP A 212 -6.21 5.02 15.03
C ASP A 212 -5.98 3.65 14.37
N LEU A 213 -4.83 3.03 14.62
CA LEU A 213 -4.41 1.76 14.01
C LEU A 213 -3.69 0.87 15.02
N VAL A 214 -4.01 -0.42 15.02
CA VAL A 214 -3.37 -1.40 15.90
C VAL A 214 -2.45 -2.33 15.12
N VAL A 215 -1.24 -2.53 15.62
CA VAL A 215 -0.26 -3.50 15.10
C VAL A 215 -0.14 -4.66 16.09
N GLU A 216 -0.54 -5.86 15.70
CA GLU A 216 -0.49 -7.07 16.54
C GLU A 216 0.70 -7.97 16.18
N LEU A 217 1.56 -8.20 17.17
CA LEU A 217 2.83 -8.92 17.09
C LEU A 217 3.09 -9.76 18.36
N ILE A 218 2.02 -10.19 19.05
CA ILE A 218 2.10 -11.01 20.27
C ILE A 218 2.43 -12.47 19.90
N GLY A 219 1.83 -12.97 18.82
CA GLY A 219 1.94 -14.36 18.39
C GLY A 219 0.95 -15.30 19.10
N GLY A 220 0.73 -16.47 18.51
CA GLY A 220 -0.25 -17.47 18.96
C GLY A 220 -1.57 -17.40 18.19
N ALA A 221 -2.29 -18.52 18.09
CA ALA A 221 -3.55 -18.58 17.34
C ALA A 221 -4.75 -18.00 18.11
N ASP A 222 -4.75 -18.13 19.44
CA ASP A 222 -5.87 -17.80 20.31
C ASP A 222 -5.45 -16.89 21.47
N GLY A 223 -6.37 -16.66 22.41
CA GLY A 223 -6.11 -15.87 23.62
C GLY A 223 -5.93 -14.39 23.32
N ILE A 224 -4.96 -13.76 23.99
CA ILE A 224 -4.77 -12.30 23.98
C ILE A 224 -4.59 -11.76 22.55
N ALA A 225 -3.80 -12.44 21.70
CA ALA A 225 -3.58 -11.99 20.32
C ALA A 225 -4.89 -11.87 19.54
N LYS A 226 -5.77 -12.87 19.66
CA LYS A 226 -7.09 -12.85 19.04
C LYS A 226 -7.98 -11.76 19.62
N THR A 227 -8.06 -11.65 20.95
CA THR A 227 -8.89 -10.64 21.62
C THR A 227 -8.47 -9.21 21.28
N VAL A 228 -7.17 -8.93 21.16
CA VAL A 228 -6.64 -7.63 20.70
C VAL A 228 -7.17 -7.29 19.30
N VAL A 229 -7.07 -8.22 18.36
CA VAL A 229 -7.53 -8.00 16.98
C VAL A 229 -9.04 -7.84 16.91
N GLU A 230 -9.80 -8.69 17.61
CA GLU A 230 -11.27 -8.59 17.65
C GLU A 230 -11.74 -7.27 18.26
N THR A 231 -11.08 -6.80 19.32
CA THR A 231 -11.40 -5.54 19.99
C THR A 231 -11.16 -4.35 19.06
N ALA A 232 -10.00 -4.28 18.41
CA ALA A 232 -9.67 -3.20 17.49
C ALA A 232 -10.61 -3.17 16.27
N LEU A 233 -10.81 -4.32 15.62
CA LEU A 233 -11.72 -4.43 14.48
C LEU A 233 -13.17 -4.14 14.87
N GLY A 234 -13.60 -4.58 16.06
CA GLY A 234 -14.95 -4.37 16.57
C GLY A 234 -15.32 -2.90 16.75
N ARG A 235 -14.36 -2.03 17.07
CA ARG A 235 -14.58 -0.57 17.11
C ARG A 235 -14.31 0.15 15.78
N GLY A 236 -14.01 -0.58 14.71
CA GLY A 236 -13.73 -0.02 13.38
C GLY A 236 -12.27 0.37 13.14
N ALA A 237 -11.35 0.11 14.09
CA ALA A 237 -9.94 0.45 13.93
C ALA A 237 -9.23 -0.57 13.00
N PRO A 238 -8.45 -0.12 12.00
CA PRO A 238 -7.61 -1.00 11.20
C PRO A 238 -6.60 -1.78 12.04
N VAL A 239 -6.34 -3.02 11.63
CA VAL A 239 -5.35 -3.92 12.23
C VAL A 239 -4.33 -4.37 11.21
N VAL A 240 -3.05 -4.33 11.59
CA VAL A 240 -1.93 -4.96 10.89
C VAL A 240 -1.37 -6.08 11.78
N THR A 241 -1.19 -7.30 11.25
CA THR A 241 -0.63 -8.43 12.02
C THR A 241 0.43 -9.20 11.22
N ALA A 242 1.43 -9.72 11.93
CA ALA A 242 2.40 -10.70 11.38
C ALA A 242 2.13 -12.14 11.87
N ASN A 243 1.01 -12.35 12.56
CA ASN A 243 0.73 -13.59 13.27
C ASN A 243 0.14 -14.66 12.34
N LYS A 244 1.01 -15.55 11.86
CA LYS A 244 0.67 -16.62 10.91
C LYS A 244 -0.38 -17.57 11.46
N ALA A 245 -0.25 -17.95 12.74
CA ALA A 245 -1.16 -18.89 13.38
C ALA A 245 -2.56 -18.27 13.54
N LEU A 246 -2.65 -17.02 14.01
CA LEU A 246 -3.93 -16.31 14.11
C LEU A 246 -4.64 -16.21 12.75
N VAL A 247 -3.91 -15.83 11.70
CA VAL A 247 -4.48 -15.68 10.36
C VAL A 247 -4.91 -17.03 9.78
N ALA A 248 -4.13 -18.08 9.99
CA ALA A 248 -4.47 -19.42 9.50
C ALA A 248 -5.74 -19.99 10.15
N HIS A 249 -5.91 -19.79 11.46
CA HIS A 249 -7.04 -20.34 12.20
C HIS A 249 -8.29 -19.46 12.15
N HIS A 250 -8.13 -18.14 12.23
CA HIS A 250 -9.24 -17.19 12.42
C HIS A 250 -9.38 -16.16 11.31
N GLY A 251 -8.52 -16.16 10.30
CA GLY A 251 -8.46 -15.10 9.28
C GLY A 251 -9.80 -14.82 8.59
N THR A 252 -10.58 -15.86 8.29
CA THR A 252 -11.92 -15.69 7.67
C THR A 252 -12.90 -14.99 8.61
N ALA A 253 -12.92 -15.37 9.89
CA ALA A 253 -13.80 -14.75 10.89
C ALA A 253 -13.41 -13.29 11.15
N LEU A 254 -12.10 -13.03 11.28
CA LEU A 254 -11.56 -11.68 11.49
C LEU A 254 -11.79 -10.77 10.27
N ALA A 255 -11.69 -11.30 9.05
CA ALA A 255 -12.00 -10.54 7.84
C ALA A 255 -13.48 -10.12 7.79
N ARG A 256 -14.41 -11.03 8.13
CA ARG A 256 -15.85 -10.69 8.22
C ARG A 256 -16.12 -9.65 9.30
N LEU A 257 -15.45 -9.76 10.45
CA LEU A 257 -15.56 -8.76 11.53
C LEU A 257 -15.07 -7.38 11.07
N ALA A 258 -13.93 -7.34 10.38
CA ALA A 258 -13.40 -6.10 9.81
C ALA A 258 -14.38 -5.48 8.82
N GLU A 259 -14.93 -6.27 7.90
CA GLU A 259 -15.91 -5.81 6.91
C GLU A 259 -17.19 -5.28 7.55
N ALA A 260 -17.72 -5.97 8.57
CA ALA A 260 -18.94 -5.56 9.28
C ALA A 260 -18.79 -4.20 9.97
N ASN A 261 -17.60 -3.88 10.47
CA ASN A 261 -17.31 -2.65 11.20
C ASN A 261 -16.60 -1.58 10.36
N GLY A 262 -16.42 -1.83 9.05
CA GLY A 262 -15.73 -0.89 8.16
C GLY A 262 -14.22 -0.73 8.43
N ALA A 263 -13.63 -1.64 9.20
CA ALA A 263 -12.20 -1.70 9.47
C ALA A 263 -11.43 -2.39 8.33
N ALA A 264 -10.09 -2.38 8.43
CA ALA A 264 -9.22 -3.13 7.54
C ALA A 264 -8.37 -4.13 8.33
N LEU A 265 -8.17 -5.32 7.78
CA LEU A 265 -7.23 -6.31 8.29
C LEU A 265 -6.10 -6.52 7.27
N ALA A 266 -4.86 -6.24 7.66
CA ALA A 266 -3.67 -6.42 6.83
C ALA A 266 -2.72 -7.45 7.48
N TYR A 267 -2.21 -8.39 6.69
CA TYR A 267 -1.46 -9.55 7.19
C TYR A 267 -0.33 -10.00 6.27
N GLU A 268 0.27 -9.06 5.52
CA GLU A 268 1.37 -9.36 4.58
C GLU A 268 2.52 -10.07 5.29
N ALA A 269 2.98 -9.53 6.41
CA ALA A 269 4.11 -10.06 7.19
C ALA A 269 3.87 -11.48 7.76
N ALA A 270 2.63 -11.97 7.75
CA ALA A 270 2.31 -13.34 8.14
C ALA A 270 2.75 -14.37 7.08
N VAL A 271 3.00 -13.97 5.83
CA VAL A 271 3.34 -14.88 4.74
C VAL A 271 4.64 -14.44 4.08
N ALA A 272 5.59 -15.38 3.94
CA ALA A 272 6.86 -15.15 3.23
C ALA A 272 7.72 -13.98 3.75
N GLY A 273 7.50 -13.53 4.99
CA GLY A 273 8.33 -12.52 5.65
C GLY A 273 8.24 -11.16 4.96
N GLY A 274 9.36 -10.69 4.39
CA GLY A 274 9.42 -9.42 3.65
C GLY A 274 8.97 -9.52 2.19
N ILE A 275 8.69 -10.72 1.67
CA ILE A 275 8.24 -10.91 0.30
C ILE A 275 6.77 -10.47 0.20
N PRO A 276 6.39 -9.57 -0.73
CA PRO A 276 5.03 -9.05 -0.84
C PRO A 276 4.08 -10.06 -1.52
N ALA A 277 3.98 -11.28 -1.00
CA ALA A 277 3.27 -12.41 -1.62
C ALA A 277 1.76 -12.18 -1.68
N ILE A 278 1.14 -11.73 -0.59
CA ILE A 278 -0.30 -11.47 -0.52
C ILE A 278 -0.68 -10.31 -1.43
N LYS A 279 0.04 -9.19 -1.35
CA LYS A 279 -0.18 -8.06 -2.26
C LYS A 279 0.01 -8.46 -3.72
N THR A 280 1.02 -9.26 -4.05
CA THR A 280 1.24 -9.73 -5.42
C THR A 280 0.04 -10.51 -5.94
N ILE A 281 -0.47 -11.48 -5.16
CA ILE A 281 -1.63 -12.28 -5.57
C ILE A 281 -2.89 -11.40 -5.62
N ARG A 282 -3.11 -10.56 -4.59
CA ARG A 282 -4.35 -9.80 -4.39
C ARG A 282 -4.50 -8.61 -5.32
N GLU A 283 -3.40 -7.95 -5.66
CA GLU A 283 -3.39 -6.69 -6.43
C GLU A 283 -2.67 -6.88 -7.77
N GLY A 284 -1.52 -7.56 -7.78
CA GLY A 284 -0.74 -7.79 -9.00
C GLY A 284 -1.37 -8.82 -9.94
N LEU A 285 -2.06 -9.82 -9.41
CA LEU A 285 -2.68 -10.91 -10.17
C LEU A 285 -4.22 -10.89 -10.12
N ALA A 286 -4.84 -9.79 -9.69
CA ALA A 286 -6.29 -9.68 -9.48
C ALA A 286 -7.14 -10.10 -10.69
N ALA A 287 -6.67 -9.82 -11.91
CA ALA A 287 -7.37 -10.16 -13.15
C ALA A 287 -7.02 -11.56 -13.71
N ASN A 288 -6.16 -12.32 -13.03
CA ASN A 288 -5.70 -13.63 -13.47
C ASN A 288 -6.35 -14.74 -12.63
N ARG A 289 -6.63 -15.87 -13.28
CA ARG A 289 -6.98 -17.10 -12.57
C ARG A 289 -5.68 -17.81 -12.16
N VAL A 290 -5.34 -17.74 -10.88
CA VAL A 290 -4.18 -18.46 -10.33
C VAL A 290 -4.52 -19.94 -10.21
N GLU A 291 -3.88 -20.78 -11.02
CA GLU A 291 -4.13 -22.24 -11.00
C GLU A 291 -3.34 -22.96 -9.92
N ARG A 292 -2.08 -22.56 -9.70
CA ARG A 292 -1.17 -23.18 -8.72
C ARG A 292 -0.20 -22.15 -8.14
N VAL A 293 0.18 -22.36 -6.88
CA VAL A 293 1.22 -21.60 -6.18
C VAL A 293 2.21 -22.60 -5.59
N HIS A 294 3.50 -22.43 -5.90
CA HIS A 294 4.59 -23.21 -5.34
C HIS A 294 5.57 -22.28 -4.64
N GLY A 295 6.12 -22.69 -3.52
CA GLY A 295 7.10 -21.87 -2.81
C GLY A 295 7.74 -22.58 -1.63
N ILE A 296 8.99 -22.22 -1.36
CA ILE A 296 9.70 -22.59 -0.14
C ILE A 296 9.48 -21.46 0.88
N LEU A 297 8.65 -21.72 1.89
CA LEU A 297 8.14 -20.68 2.79
C LEU A 297 8.67 -20.79 4.23
N ASN A 298 9.66 -21.68 4.44
CA ASN A 298 10.32 -21.87 5.73
C ASN A 298 11.84 -21.82 5.55
N GLY A 299 12.46 -20.75 6.06
CA GLY A 299 13.91 -20.54 5.96
C GLY A 299 14.72 -21.57 6.73
N THR A 300 14.26 -22.01 7.91
CA THR A 300 14.96 -23.01 8.74
C THR A 300 15.01 -24.36 8.03
N CYS A 301 13.89 -24.85 7.51
CA CYS A 301 13.85 -26.10 6.75
C CYS A 301 14.72 -26.01 5.50
N ASN A 302 14.64 -24.89 4.78
CA ASN A 302 15.46 -24.71 3.58
C ASN A 302 16.96 -24.70 3.90
N PHE A 303 17.35 -24.01 4.97
CA PHE A 303 18.74 -23.98 5.44
C PHE A 303 19.22 -25.39 5.80
N ILE A 304 18.46 -26.13 6.61
CA ILE A 304 18.80 -27.50 6.99
C ILE A 304 18.98 -28.39 5.75
N LEU A 305 18.03 -28.35 4.81
CA LEU A 305 18.12 -29.14 3.58
C LEU A 305 19.32 -28.76 2.71
N SER A 306 19.63 -27.47 2.59
CA SER A 306 20.82 -27.01 1.88
C SER A 306 22.10 -27.46 2.57
N THR A 307 22.19 -27.32 3.90
CA THR A 307 23.35 -27.76 4.68
C THR A 307 23.57 -29.26 4.57
N MET A 308 22.52 -30.09 4.72
CA MET A 308 22.61 -31.54 4.55
C MET A 308 23.13 -31.90 3.14
N ARG A 309 22.64 -31.21 2.10
CA ARG A 309 23.06 -31.43 0.71
C ARG A 309 24.52 -31.04 0.46
N GLU A 310 24.95 -29.89 0.97
CA GLU A 310 26.27 -29.32 0.70
C GLU A 310 27.37 -29.99 1.53
N SER A 311 27.07 -30.33 2.78
CA SER A 311 28.05 -30.91 3.71
C SER A 311 27.99 -32.43 3.80
N GLY A 312 26.94 -33.07 3.29
CA GLY A 312 26.70 -34.51 3.41
C GLY A 312 26.32 -34.97 4.82
N ARG A 313 26.08 -34.03 5.74
CA ARG A 313 25.72 -34.31 7.15
C ARG A 313 24.30 -34.85 7.27
N GLU A 314 24.08 -35.67 8.29
CA GLU A 314 22.74 -36.17 8.61
C GLU A 314 21.88 -35.09 9.28
N PHE A 315 20.55 -35.27 9.29
CA PHE A 315 19.61 -34.29 9.85
C PHE A 315 19.87 -33.95 11.33
N GLY A 316 20.46 -34.87 12.10
CA GLY A 316 20.74 -34.69 13.52
C GLY A 316 22.01 -33.89 13.84
N GLU A 317 22.82 -33.55 12.83
CA GLU A 317 24.12 -32.88 12.97
C GLU A 317 24.06 -31.40 12.56
#